data_AF-A0A9W9UN87-F1
#
_entry.id   AF-A0A9W9UN87-F1
#
_cell.length_a   1.000
_cell.length_b   1.000
_cell.length_c   1.000
_cell.angle_alpha   90.00
_cell.angle_beta   90.00
_cell.angle_gamma   90.00
#
_symmetry.space_group_name_H-M   'P 1'
#
loop_
_entity.id
_entity.type
_entity.pdbx_description
1 polymer ?
#
loop_
_entity_poly.entity_id
_entity_poly.type
_entity_poly.pdbx_seq_one_letter_code
_entity_poly.pdbx_strand_id
1 'polypeptide(L)'
;MEKTARISIENNADADSKDSNGETPLLAAAQYGHEAVVKLLLATDDVDAYLKDSNGWTPLLRAAQEGYKAVVELLQWSEWRSFWNRAG
;
A
#
# COMPACT_ATOMS: atom_id res chain seq x y z
N MET A 1 -21.69 19.37 33.86
CA MET A 1 -20.83 18.21 33.56
C MET A 1 -21.38 17.56 32.30
N GLU A 2 -21.08 18.10 31.13
CA GLU A 2 -21.46 17.48 29.85
C GLU A 2 -20.26 17.64 28.90
N LYS A 3 -19.40 16.63 28.91
CA LYS A 3 -18.26 16.55 28.01
C LYS A 3 -18.14 15.12 27.51
N THR A 4 -19.23 14.59 26.96
CA THR A 4 -19.30 13.19 26.53
C THR A 4 -20.18 13.12 25.30
N ALA A 5 -19.56 13.24 24.13
CA ALA A 5 -20.02 12.75 22.81
C ALA A 5 -19.42 13.53 21.63
N ARG A 6 -18.20 14.08 21.77
CA ARG A 6 -17.34 14.22 20.59
C ARG A 6 -16.77 12.84 20.31
N ILE A 7 -17.58 12.03 19.64
CA ILE A 7 -17.17 10.78 19.02
C ILE A 7 -16.12 11.17 17.97
N SER A 8 -14.84 11.19 18.36
CA SER A 8 -13.71 11.19 17.45
C SER A 8 -13.60 9.76 16.92
N ILE A 9 -14.44 9.41 15.95
CA ILE A 9 -14.19 8.23 15.12
C ILE A 9 -13.19 8.72 14.09
N GLU A 10 -11.95 8.83 14.52
CA GLU A 10 -10.82 8.79 13.62
C GLU A 10 -10.87 7.40 12.97
N ASN A 11 -11.46 7.32 11.78
CA ASN A 11 -11.34 6.17 10.91
C ASN A 11 -9.90 6.11 10.40
N ASN A 12 -8.95 5.89 11.31
CA ASN A 12 -7.55 5.66 10.99
C ASN A 12 -7.41 4.21 10.53
N ALA A 13 -7.99 3.92 9.37
CA ALA A 13 -7.84 2.63 8.72
C ALA A 13 -6.38 2.54 8.27
N ASP A 14 -5.60 1.72 8.98
CA ASP A 14 -4.21 1.43 8.65
C ASP A 14 -4.13 0.72 7.30
N ALA A 15 -3.61 1.42 6.30
CA ALA A 15 -3.48 0.94 4.92
C ALA A 15 -2.41 -0.17 4.77
N ASP A 16 -1.60 -0.41 5.81
CA ASP A 16 -0.63 -1.50 5.90
C ASP A 16 -1.13 -2.68 6.74
N SER A 17 -2.38 -2.61 7.22
CA SER A 17 -3.01 -3.72 7.93
C SER A 17 -3.01 -4.98 7.08
N LYS A 18 -2.60 -6.08 7.70
CA LYS A 18 -2.49 -7.39 7.06
C LYS A 18 -3.72 -8.22 7.32
N ASP A 19 -4.19 -8.91 6.29
CA ASP A 19 -5.21 -9.94 6.44
C ASP A 19 -4.64 -11.26 7.00
N SER A 20 -5.46 -12.32 7.03
CA SER A 20 -5.04 -13.65 7.51
C SER A 20 -3.94 -14.30 6.68
N ASN A 21 -3.73 -13.86 5.44
CA ASN A 21 -2.67 -14.32 4.56
C ASN A 21 -1.40 -13.46 4.68
N GLY A 22 -1.43 -12.42 5.51
CA GLY A 22 -0.36 -11.46 5.62
C GLY A 22 -0.36 -10.43 4.48
N GLU A 23 -1.41 -10.38 3.66
CA GLU A 23 -1.52 -9.49 2.52
C GLU A 23 -1.97 -8.11 2.99
N THR A 24 -1.26 -7.06 2.52
CA THR A 24 -1.72 -5.68 2.67
C THR A 24 -2.66 -5.32 1.52
N PRO A 25 -3.50 -4.27 1.66
CA PRO A 25 -4.29 -3.72 0.56
C PRO A 25 -3.47 -3.48 -0.71
N LEU A 26 -2.22 -2.99 -0.59
CA LEU A 26 -1.34 -2.75 -1.73
C LEU A 26 -0.86 -4.04 -2.37
N LEU A 27 -0.56 -5.08 -1.58
CA LEU A 27 -0.17 -6.39 -2.08
C LEU A 27 -1.32 -7.04 -2.86
N ALA A 28 -2.53 -7.04 -2.31
CA ALA A 28 -3.72 -7.54 -2.99
C ALA A 28 -3.97 -6.78 -4.31
N ALA A 29 -3.92 -5.45 -4.28
CA ALA A 29 -4.09 -4.64 -5.49
C ALA A 29 -3.03 -4.94 -6.55
N ALA A 30 -1.79 -5.19 -6.13
CA ALA A 30 -0.71 -5.54 -7.04
C ALA A 30 -0.83 -6.97 -7.61
N GLN A 31 -1.24 -7.93 -6.79
CA GLN A 31 -1.48 -9.32 -7.19
C GLN A 31 -2.61 -9.48 -8.19
N TYR A 32 -3.61 -8.60 -8.18
CA TYR A 32 -4.75 -8.65 -9.12
C TYR A 32 -4.68 -7.58 -10.22
N GLY A 33 -3.58 -6.83 -10.32
CA GLY A 33 -3.38 -5.86 -11.39
C GLY A 33 -4.26 -4.60 -11.30
N HIS A 34 -4.73 -4.24 -10.11
CA HIS A 34 -5.64 -3.12 -9.89
C HIS A 34 -4.92 -1.76 -9.88
N GLU A 35 -4.49 -1.30 -11.05
CA GLU A 35 -3.69 -0.08 -11.23
C GLU A 35 -4.27 1.17 -10.53
N ALA A 36 -5.58 1.39 -10.61
CA ALA A 36 -6.23 2.55 -10.00
C ALA A 36 -6.15 2.50 -8.46
N VAL A 37 -6.29 1.31 -7.88
CA VAL A 37 -6.20 1.09 -6.43
C VAL A 37 -4.75 1.25 -5.98
N VAL A 38 -3.79 0.71 -6.73
CA VAL A 38 -2.35 0.90 -6.47
C VAL A 38 -1.99 2.39 -6.45
N LYS A 39 -2.44 3.18 -7.42
CA LYS A 39 -2.21 4.64 -7.43
C LYS A 39 -2.79 5.34 -6.20
N LEU A 40 -3.99 4.96 -5.80
CA LEU A 40 -4.67 5.55 -4.65
C LEU A 40 -3.94 5.23 -3.34
N LEU A 41 -3.51 3.97 -3.16
CA LEU A 41 -2.76 3.55 -1.98
C LEU A 41 -1.38 4.20 -1.92
N LEU A 42 -0.63 4.26 -3.03
CA LEU A 42 0.68 4.93 -3.10
C LEU A 42 0.60 6.46 -2.92
N ALA A 43 -0.59 7.05 -3.05
CA ALA A 43 -0.82 8.47 -2.76
C ALA A 43 -1.19 8.73 -1.29
N THR A 44 -1.43 7.67 -0.51
CA THR A 44 -1.69 7.76 0.93
C THR A 44 -0.36 7.83 1.65
N ASP A 45 -0.24 8.74 2.63
CA ASP A 45 0.94 8.81 3.48
C ASP A 45 1.08 7.54 4.32
N ASP A 46 2.32 7.16 4.63
CA ASP A 46 2.67 6.02 5.49
C ASP A 46 2.36 4.60 4.96
N VAL A 47 2.09 4.42 3.66
CA VAL A 47 1.99 3.07 3.05
C VAL A 47 3.38 2.50 2.74
N ASP A 48 3.72 1.36 3.32
CA ASP A 48 4.97 0.63 3.05
C ASP A 48 4.80 -0.37 1.89
N ALA A 49 5.30 0.03 0.72
CA ALA A 49 5.29 -0.77 -0.50
C ALA A 49 6.24 -2.01 -0.47
N TYR A 50 7.01 -2.20 0.60
CA TYR A 50 7.94 -3.32 0.78
C TYR A 50 7.43 -4.42 1.70
N LEU A 51 6.25 -4.26 2.29
CA LEU A 51 5.66 -5.28 3.16
C LEU A 51 5.46 -6.59 2.42
N LYS A 52 5.82 -7.69 3.10
CA LYS A 52 5.76 -9.04 2.56
C LYS A 52 4.51 -9.77 3.05
N ASP A 53 3.90 -10.57 2.17
CA ASP A 53 2.91 -11.57 2.57
C ASP A 53 3.54 -12.70 3.39
N SER A 54 2.71 -13.64 3.85
CA SER A 54 3.18 -14.82 4.60
C SER A 54 4.12 -15.74 3.81
N ASN A 55 4.15 -15.60 2.48
CA ASN A 55 5.06 -16.34 1.59
C ASN A 55 6.36 -15.58 1.31
N GLY A 56 6.53 -14.37 1.86
CA GLY A 56 7.71 -13.54 1.67
C GLY A 56 7.69 -12.68 0.39
N TRP A 57 6.57 -12.59 -0.31
CA TRP A 57 6.42 -11.84 -1.56
C TRP A 57 6.05 -10.39 -1.30
N THR A 58 6.67 -9.47 -2.03
CA THR A 58 6.31 -8.04 -2.04
C THR A 58 5.25 -7.76 -3.11
N PRO A 59 4.54 -6.62 -3.04
CA PRO A 59 3.63 -6.18 -4.09
C PRO A 59 4.28 -6.17 -5.48
N LEU A 60 5.54 -5.72 -5.58
CA LEU A 60 6.28 -5.68 -6.84
C LEU A 60 6.53 -7.10 -7.40
N LEU A 61 6.93 -8.05 -6.55
CA LEU A 61 7.18 -9.42 -6.98
C LEU A 61 5.89 -10.11 -7.46
N ARG A 62 4.76 -9.88 -6.78
CA ARG A 62 3.44 -10.38 -7.21
C ARG A 62 3.03 -9.82 -8.56
N ALA A 63 3.09 -8.50 -8.73
CA ALA A 63 2.73 -7.85 -9.99
C ALA A 63 3.64 -8.31 -11.15
N ALA A 64 4.93 -8.54 -10.89
CA ALA A 64 5.87 -9.05 -11.87
C ALA A 64 5.60 -10.51 -12.25
N GLN A 65 5.27 -11.36 -11.28
CA GLN A 65 4.92 -12.77 -11.50
C GLN A 65 3.70 -12.90 -12.42
N GLU A 66 2.67 -12.10 -12.18
CA GLU A 66 1.41 -12.11 -12.95
C GLU A 66 1.48 -11.30 -14.26
N GLY A 67 2.57 -10.56 -14.49
CA GLY A 67 2.82 -9.83 -15.73
C GLY A 67 2.12 -8.46 -15.83
N TYR A 68 1.72 -7.86 -14.70
CA TYR A 68 1.07 -6.54 -14.67
C TYR A 68 2.06 -5.39 -14.82
N LYS A 69 2.51 -5.17 -16.06
CA LYS A 69 3.53 -4.18 -16.40
C LYS A 69 3.26 -2.77 -15.84
N ALA A 70 2.04 -2.26 -15.98
CA ALA A 70 1.69 -0.93 -15.50
C ALA A 70 1.80 -0.81 -13.97
N VAL A 71 1.39 -1.85 -13.23
CA VAL A 71 1.56 -1.89 -11.76
C VAL A 71 3.04 -1.94 -11.37
N VAL A 72 3.83 -2.74 -12.08
CA VAL A 72 5.29 -2.82 -11.88
C VAL A 72 5.97 -1.47 -12.11
N GLU A 73 5.55 -0.72 -13.12
CA GLU A 73 6.05 0.64 -13.38
C GLU A 73 5.63 1.63 -12.28
N LEU A 74 4.38 1.56 -11.80
CA LEU A 74 3.90 2.40 -10.71
C LEU A 74 4.65 2.16 -9.39
N LEU A 75 4.84 0.89 -9.02
CA LEU A 75 5.54 0.51 -7.80
C LEU A 75 7.00 0.95 -7.86
N GLN A 76 7.70 0.72 -8.98
CA GLN A 76 9.06 1.24 -9.18
C GLN A 76 9.10 2.76 -9.05
N TRP A 77 8.25 3.51 -9.76
CA TRP A 77 8.24 4.98 -9.67
C TRP A 77 8.04 5.52 -8.26
N SER A 78 7.30 4.81 -7.41
CA SER A 78 7.12 5.20 -6.01
C SER A 78 8.43 5.13 -5.20
N GLU A 79 9.32 4.19 -5.52
CA GLU A 79 10.64 4.06 -4.88
C GLU A 79 11.57 5.23 -5.22
N TRP A 80 11.53 5.71 -6.47
CA TRP A 80 12.31 6.91 -6.84
C TRP A 80 11.75 8.18 -6.19
N ARG A 81 10.43 8.24 -5.98
CA ARG A 81 9.81 9.38 -5.30
C ARG A 81 10.24 9.48 -3.85
N SER A 82 10.34 8.35 -3.13
CA SER A 82 10.83 8.34 -1.75
C SER A 82 12.32 8.70 -1.64
N PHE A 83 13.13 8.37 -2.66
CA PHE A 83 14.51 8.83 -2.76
C PHE A 83 14.62 10.36 -2.89
N TRP A 84 13.83 10.99 -3.76
CA TRP A 84 13.84 12.45 -3.94
C TRP A 84 13.29 13.20 -2.73
N ASN A 85 12.25 12.68 -2.07
CA ASN A 85 11.69 13.31 -0.86
C ASN A 85 12.67 13.35 0.33
N ARG A 86 13.68 12.48 0.34
CA ARG A 86 14.70 12.39 1.42
C ARG A 86 15.99 13.16 1.10
N ALA A 87 16.16 13.58 -0.15
CA ALA A 87 17.34 14.32 -0.63
C ALA A 87 17.18 15.85 -0.56
N GLY A 88 16.08 16.34 0.04
CA GLY A 88 15.81 17.76 0.30
C GLY A 88 16.30 18.23 1.66
#